data_AF-A0A7W6G5P8-F1
#
_entry.id   AF-A0A7W6G5P8-F1
#
_cell.length_a   1.000
_cell.length_b   1.000
_cell.length_c   1.000
_cell.angle_alpha   90.00
_cell.angle_beta   90.00
_cell.angle_gamma   90.00
#
_symmetry.space_group_name_H-M   'P 1'
#
loop_
_entity.id
_entity.type
_entity.pdbx_description
1 polymer ?
#
loop_
_entity_poly.entity_id
_entity_poly.type
_entity_poly.pdbx_seq_one_letter_code
_entity_poly.pdbx_strand_id
1 'polypeptide(L)'
;MKTLHSTLLAATMLAVTWSGPAMAEGKADRAKKAIAVAEAKISAADTAGADTLLAVDQAKAKQALADAREDLSAGRKEEAIETANHAAMIADANLGQAQRIKAERTAARVEAAKTDAAIAQQQASEASQQAAAQQVAAANERAANAEQTAQTAQQDAAAARANAQAAMEQKPAMETTVTTQNTGRVAAKKVVRTRVVKKPVPAATSTTTTVTQRVN
;
A
#
# COMPACT_ATOMS: atom_id res chain seq x y z
N MET A 1 -13.40 -16.16 -6.64
CA MET A 1 -12.61 -15.98 -7.88
C MET A 1 -13.55 -16.04 -9.06
N LYS A 2 -13.74 -14.93 -9.79
CA LYS A 2 -14.34 -14.87 -11.13
C LYS A 2 -14.11 -13.47 -11.69
N THR A 3 -13.06 -13.35 -12.50
CA THR A 3 -12.68 -12.18 -13.28
C THR A 3 -13.33 -12.26 -14.66
N LEU A 4 -14.22 -11.34 -14.99
CA LEU A 4 -14.64 -11.08 -16.38
C LEU A 4 -14.92 -9.57 -16.52
N HIS A 5 -13.86 -8.79 -16.75
CA HIS A 5 -13.98 -7.44 -17.26
C HIS A 5 -13.87 -7.52 -18.79
N SER A 6 -15.01 -7.65 -19.47
CA SER A 6 -15.10 -7.56 -20.93
C SER A 6 -15.17 -6.08 -21.32
N THR A 7 -14.02 -5.49 -21.60
CA THR A 7 -13.89 -4.17 -22.21
C THR A 7 -14.18 -4.29 -23.70
N LEU A 8 -15.44 -4.20 -24.10
CA LEU A 8 -15.82 -4.06 -25.51
C LEU A 8 -15.85 -2.57 -25.84
N LEU A 9 -14.70 -2.03 -26.23
CA LEU A 9 -14.57 -0.67 -26.74
C LEU A 9 -15.22 -0.64 -28.12
N ALA A 10 -16.47 -0.16 -28.18
CA ALA A 10 -17.19 0.06 -29.43
C ALA A 10 -16.51 1.21 -30.20
N ALA A 11 -15.62 0.84 -31.12
CA ALA A 11 -15.09 1.75 -32.12
C ALA A 11 -16.19 2.05 -33.13
N THR A 12 -16.94 3.12 -32.89
CA THR A 12 -17.88 3.68 -33.87
C THR A 12 -17.08 4.23 -35.04
N MET A 13 -16.89 3.42 -36.09
CA MET A 13 -16.37 3.89 -37.36
C MET A 13 -17.35 4.92 -37.94
N LEU A 14 -16.97 6.20 -37.93
CA LEU A 14 -17.61 7.19 -38.80
C LEU A 14 -17.29 6.79 -40.25
N ALA A 15 -18.26 6.18 -40.91
CA ALA A 15 -18.27 6.01 -42.35
C ALA A 15 -18.32 7.40 -43.00
N VAL A 16 -17.17 7.94 -43.38
CA VAL A 16 -17.10 9.10 -44.27
C VAL A 16 -17.48 8.61 -45.67
N THR A 17 -18.74 8.81 -46.03
CA THR A 17 -19.28 8.61 -47.36
C THR A 17 -18.69 9.65 -48.32
N TRP A 18 -17.58 9.29 -48.97
CA TRP A 18 -17.00 10.11 -50.05
C TRP A 18 -17.56 9.64 -51.40
N SER A 19 -18.77 10.09 -51.75
CA SER A 19 -19.35 9.89 -53.09
C SER A 19 -20.20 11.11 -53.48
N GLY A 20 -19.59 12.05 -54.22
CA GLY A 20 -20.32 13.13 -54.87
C GLY A 20 -19.45 13.77 -55.95
N PRO A 21 -19.83 13.68 -57.25
CA PRO A 21 -19.09 14.31 -58.33
C PRO A 21 -19.35 15.83 -58.33
N ALA A 22 -18.34 16.55 -58.80
CA ALA A 22 -18.19 18.00 -58.81
C ALA A 22 -19.39 18.77 -59.41
N MET A 23 -19.89 19.77 -58.67
CA MET A 23 -20.15 21.16 -59.11
C MET A 23 -20.47 22.02 -57.86
N ALA A 24 -19.61 23.00 -57.58
CA ALA A 24 -19.82 24.14 -56.66
C ALA A 24 -19.71 23.98 -55.12
N GLU A 25 -18.81 23.13 -54.59
CA GLU A 25 -18.18 23.44 -53.30
C GLU A 25 -16.91 24.26 -53.63
N GLY A 26 -16.89 25.55 -53.30
CA GLY A 26 -15.82 26.45 -53.72
C GLY A 26 -14.45 25.98 -53.19
N LYS A 27 -13.36 26.22 -53.94
CA LYS A 27 -11.99 25.96 -53.46
C LYS A 27 -11.73 26.57 -52.07
N ALA A 28 -12.36 27.71 -51.80
CA ALA A 28 -12.28 28.38 -50.50
C ALA A 28 -12.98 27.59 -49.38
N ASP A 29 -14.10 26.92 -49.66
CA ASP A 29 -14.81 26.11 -48.67
C ASP A 29 -14.04 24.83 -48.36
N ARG A 30 -13.39 24.23 -49.38
CA ARG A 30 -12.46 23.12 -49.17
C ARG A 30 -11.26 23.51 -48.30
N ALA A 31 -10.67 24.68 -48.54
CA ALA A 31 -9.58 25.18 -47.71
C ALA A 31 -10.01 25.41 -46.26
N LYS A 32 -11.18 26.03 -46.02
CA LYS A 32 -11.74 26.18 -44.67
C LYS A 32 -11.96 24.83 -43.99
N LYS A 33 -12.48 23.84 -44.72
CA LYS A 33 -12.67 22.48 -44.21
C LYS A 33 -11.35 21.81 -43.85
N ALA A 34 -10.32 21.94 -44.67
CA ALA A 34 -8.99 21.40 -44.39
C ALA A 34 -8.37 22.04 -43.14
N ILE A 35 -8.46 23.36 -43.00
CA ILE A 35 -8.02 24.12 -41.83
C ILE A 35 -8.78 23.66 -40.57
N ALA A 36 -10.11 23.51 -40.64
CA ALA A 36 -10.91 23.02 -39.52
C ALA A 36 -10.54 21.58 -39.09
N VAL A 37 -10.22 20.70 -40.05
CA VAL A 37 -9.73 19.35 -39.77
C VAL A 37 -8.36 19.39 -39.09
N ALA A 38 -7.45 20.23 -39.58
CA ALA A 38 -6.13 20.41 -38.98
C ALA A 38 -6.23 20.96 -37.54
N GLU A 39 -7.09 21.95 -37.31
CA GLU A 39 -7.40 22.48 -35.98
C GLU A 39 -7.90 21.40 -35.03
N ALA A 40 -8.88 20.60 -35.47
CA ALA A 40 -9.42 19.52 -34.66
C ALA A 40 -8.35 18.48 -34.28
N LYS A 41 -7.46 18.14 -35.22
CA LYS A 41 -6.35 17.21 -34.98
C LYS A 41 -5.28 17.78 -34.05
N ILE A 42 -4.91 19.04 -34.22
CA ILE A 42 -3.97 19.73 -33.32
C ILE A 42 -4.54 19.76 -31.90
N SER A 43 -5.82 20.11 -31.75
CA SER A 43 -6.52 20.08 -30.46
C SER A 43 -6.57 18.66 -29.87
N ALA A 44 -6.87 17.65 -30.67
CA ALA A 44 -6.84 16.25 -30.23
C ALA A 44 -5.44 15.83 -29.76
N ALA A 45 -4.39 16.21 -30.47
CA ALA A 45 -3.00 15.97 -30.06
C ALA A 45 -2.65 16.71 -28.76
N ASP A 46 -3.08 17.97 -28.60
CA ASP A 46 -2.89 18.76 -27.37
C ASP A 46 -3.57 18.09 -26.16
N THR A 47 -4.83 17.67 -26.30
CA THR A 47 -5.54 16.92 -25.23
C THR A 47 -4.87 15.57 -24.92
N ALA A 48 -4.26 14.94 -25.93
CA ALA A 48 -3.44 13.74 -25.74
C ALA A 48 -2.06 14.04 -25.13
N GLY A 49 -1.71 15.30 -24.87
CA GLY A 49 -0.49 15.73 -24.18
C GLY A 49 0.69 16.00 -25.11
N ALA A 50 0.48 16.02 -26.42
CA ALA A 50 1.54 16.30 -27.39
C ALA A 50 2.23 17.67 -27.16
N ASP A 51 1.49 18.67 -26.68
CA ASP A 51 2.03 20.00 -26.35
C ASP A 51 3.18 19.96 -25.33
N THR A 52 3.17 18.96 -24.44
CA THR A 52 4.23 18.78 -23.43
C THR A 52 5.27 17.73 -23.81
N LEU A 53 4.85 16.68 -24.51
CA LEU A 53 5.70 15.54 -24.84
C LEU A 53 6.50 15.75 -26.14
N LEU A 54 5.96 16.56 -27.05
CA LEU A 54 6.43 16.77 -28.43
C LEU A 54 6.35 18.26 -28.78
N ALA A 55 6.73 19.13 -27.83
CA ALA A 55 6.52 20.57 -27.92
C ALA A 55 7.03 21.20 -29.23
N VAL A 56 8.20 20.78 -29.72
CA VAL A 56 8.78 21.29 -30.96
C VAL A 56 7.94 20.92 -32.18
N ASP A 57 7.54 19.65 -32.30
CA ASP A 57 6.76 19.20 -33.47
C ASP A 57 5.32 19.69 -33.40
N GLN A 58 4.77 19.86 -32.20
CA GLN A 58 3.45 20.47 -32.01
C GLN A 58 3.47 21.96 -32.35
N ALA A 59 4.55 22.68 -32.05
CA ALA A 59 4.75 24.06 -32.48
C ALA A 59 4.82 24.16 -34.02
N LYS A 60 5.48 23.22 -34.70
CA LYS A 60 5.50 23.16 -36.18
C LYS A 60 4.11 22.94 -36.77
N ALA A 61 3.30 22.05 -36.18
CA ALA A 61 1.92 21.85 -36.62
C ALA A 61 1.08 23.13 -36.48
N LYS A 62 1.21 23.83 -35.34
CA LYS A 62 0.53 25.11 -35.07
C LYS A 62 1.00 26.21 -36.03
N GLN A 63 2.29 26.26 -36.36
CA GLN A 63 2.84 27.19 -37.34
C GLN A 63 2.28 26.92 -38.75
N ALA A 64 2.32 25.67 -39.23
CA ALA A 64 1.77 25.32 -40.54
C ALA A 64 0.26 25.64 -40.63
N LEU A 65 -0.49 25.48 -39.53
CA LEU A 65 -1.89 25.91 -39.49
C LEU A 65 -2.05 27.44 -39.65
N ALA A 66 -1.16 28.23 -39.03
CA ALA A 66 -1.16 29.68 -39.18
C ALA A 66 -0.83 30.08 -40.63
N ASP A 67 0.18 29.45 -41.23
CA ASP A 67 0.58 29.66 -42.63
C ASP A 67 -0.59 29.31 -43.58
N ALA A 68 -1.29 28.20 -43.34
CA ALA A 68 -2.47 27.81 -44.13
C ALA A 68 -3.62 28.84 -44.05
N ARG A 69 -3.83 29.45 -42.88
CA ARG A 69 -4.83 30.52 -42.70
C ARG A 69 -4.41 31.79 -43.44
N GLU A 70 -3.13 32.12 -43.42
CA GLU A 70 -2.58 33.23 -44.18
C GLU A 70 -2.75 33.03 -45.69
N ASP A 71 -2.37 31.85 -46.21
CA ASP A 71 -2.56 31.49 -47.62
C ASP A 71 -4.02 31.61 -48.06
N LEU A 72 -4.96 31.16 -47.23
CA LEU A 72 -6.39 31.28 -47.51
C LEU A 72 -6.82 32.75 -47.59
N SER A 73 -6.36 33.59 -46.65
CA SER A 73 -6.64 35.02 -46.63
C SER A 73 -6.04 35.76 -47.83
N ALA A 74 -4.89 35.29 -48.33
CA ALA A 74 -4.22 35.83 -49.51
C ALA A 74 -4.81 35.31 -50.83
N GLY A 75 -5.82 34.44 -50.77
CA GLY A 75 -6.48 33.86 -51.94
C GLY A 75 -5.75 32.66 -52.55
N ARG A 76 -4.64 32.22 -51.94
CA ARG A 76 -3.85 31.03 -52.30
C ARG A 76 -4.49 29.75 -51.76
N LYS A 77 -5.63 29.38 -52.35
CA LYS A 77 -6.53 28.34 -51.80
C LYS A 77 -5.94 26.93 -51.87
N GLU A 78 -5.14 26.62 -52.88
CA GLU A 78 -4.58 25.26 -53.01
C GLU A 78 -3.39 25.09 -52.06
N GLU A 79 -2.56 26.13 -51.94
CA GLU A 79 -1.47 26.22 -50.96
C GLU A 79 -2.02 26.10 -49.53
N ALA A 80 -3.12 26.81 -49.23
CA ALA A 80 -3.80 26.68 -47.94
C ALA A 80 -4.27 25.24 -47.64
N ILE A 81 -4.75 24.50 -48.64
CA ILE A 81 -5.17 23.10 -48.48
C ILE A 81 -3.96 22.20 -48.22
N GLU A 82 -2.88 22.37 -48.99
CA GLU A 82 -1.65 21.59 -48.83
C GLU A 82 -1.02 21.82 -47.46
N THR A 83 -0.85 23.08 -47.06
CA THR A 83 -0.27 23.47 -45.78
C THR A 83 -1.15 22.99 -44.60
N ALA A 84 -2.48 23.08 -44.72
CA ALA A 84 -3.39 22.55 -43.70
C ALA A 84 -3.30 21.02 -43.58
N ASN A 85 -3.21 20.30 -44.69
CA ASN A 85 -3.03 18.84 -44.69
C ASN A 85 -1.68 18.44 -44.06
N HIS A 86 -0.62 19.20 -44.34
CA HIS A 86 0.68 19.01 -43.70
C HIS A 86 0.59 19.21 -42.18
N ALA A 87 -0.06 20.28 -41.72
CA ALA A 87 -0.32 20.51 -40.29
C ALA A 87 -1.11 19.36 -39.65
N ALA A 88 -2.16 18.88 -40.33
CA ALA A 88 -2.96 17.73 -39.90
C ALA A 88 -2.14 16.44 -39.78
N MET A 89 -1.23 16.18 -40.73
CA MET A 89 -0.35 15.00 -40.71
C MET A 89 0.62 15.04 -39.53
N ILE A 90 1.24 16.19 -39.25
CA ILE A 90 2.12 16.35 -38.09
C ILE A 90 1.31 16.12 -36.80
N ALA A 91 0.11 16.69 -36.70
CA ALA A 91 -0.75 16.52 -35.53
C ALA A 91 -1.15 15.05 -35.29
N ASP A 92 -1.49 14.29 -36.33
CA ASP A 92 -1.78 12.86 -36.20
C ASP A 92 -0.56 12.06 -35.74
N ALA A 93 0.62 12.34 -36.30
CA ALA A 93 1.86 11.70 -35.89
C ALA A 93 2.16 11.98 -34.40
N ASN A 94 1.99 13.23 -33.99
CA ASN A 94 2.16 13.67 -32.61
C ASN A 94 1.15 13.01 -31.66
N LEU A 95 -0.11 12.90 -32.06
CA LEU A 95 -1.14 12.19 -31.30
C LEU A 95 -0.74 10.73 -31.06
N GLY A 96 -0.34 10.02 -32.11
CA GLY A 96 0.08 8.63 -32.01
C GLY A 96 1.32 8.45 -31.13
N GLN A 97 2.31 9.34 -31.26
CA GLN A 97 3.52 9.30 -30.43
C GLN A 97 3.24 9.66 -28.97
N ALA A 98 2.40 10.66 -28.70
CA ALA A 98 1.99 11.02 -27.34
C ALA A 98 1.25 9.85 -26.65
N GLN A 99 0.37 9.15 -27.37
CA GLN A 99 -0.31 7.96 -26.87
C GLN A 99 0.66 6.82 -26.57
N ARG A 100 1.64 6.56 -27.45
CA ARG A 100 2.70 5.57 -27.21
C ARG A 100 3.51 5.88 -25.97
N ILE A 101 4.00 7.12 -25.83
CA ILE A 101 4.76 7.56 -24.65
C ILE A 101 3.94 7.38 -23.37
N LYS A 102 2.64 7.72 -23.39
CA LYS A 102 1.74 7.52 -22.24
C LYS A 102 1.57 6.03 -21.89
N ALA A 103 1.39 5.17 -22.90
CA ALA A 103 1.27 3.73 -22.70
C ALA A 103 2.56 3.13 -22.11
N GLU A 104 3.72 3.50 -22.66
CA GLU A 104 5.04 3.06 -22.18
C GLU A 104 5.28 3.49 -20.73
N ARG A 105 5.00 4.76 -20.39
CA ARG A 105 5.12 5.26 -19.00
C ARG A 105 4.18 4.52 -18.05
N THR A 106 2.97 4.17 -18.50
CA THR A 106 2.01 3.42 -17.68
C THR A 106 2.49 1.99 -17.47
N ALA A 107 2.98 1.32 -18.52
CA ALA A 107 3.57 -0.01 -18.42
C ALA A 107 4.77 -0.02 -17.46
N ALA A 108 5.69 0.94 -17.58
CA ALA A 108 6.83 1.07 -16.69
C ALA A 108 6.43 1.25 -15.22
N ARG A 109 5.39 2.05 -14.93
CA ARG A 109 4.85 2.21 -13.57
C ARG A 109 4.24 0.93 -13.02
N VAL A 110 3.53 0.16 -13.85
CA VAL A 110 2.96 -1.12 -13.45
C VAL A 110 4.06 -2.13 -13.13
N GLU A 111 5.11 -2.22 -13.96
CA GLU A 111 6.24 -3.12 -13.69
C GLU A 111 7.05 -2.71 -12.45
N ALA A 112 7.25 -1.41 -12.22
CA ALA A 112 7.84 -0.91 -10.99
C ALA A 112 6.99 -1.31 -9.76
N ALA A 113 5.68 -1.08 -9.81
CA ALA A 113 4.77 -1.43 -8.72
C ALA A 113 4.73 -2.95 -8.44
N LYS A 114 4.82 -3.79 -9.48
CA LYS A 114 4.93 -5.25 -9.31
C LYS A 114 6.24 -5.64 -8.62
N THR A 115 7.34 -5.00 -9.00
CA THR A 115 8.66 -5.23 -8.40
C THR A 115 8.66 -4.84 -6.92
N ASP A 116 8.13 -3.66 -6.60
CA ASP A 116 8.01 -3.18 -5.22
C ASP A 116 7.13 -4.12 -4.38
N ALA A 117 6.01 -4.60 -4.95
CA ALA A 117 5.15 -5.57 -4.28
C ALA A 117 5.85 -6.91 -4.02
N ALA A 118 6.64 -7.40 -4.97
CA ALA A 118 7.43 -8.63 -4.80
C ALA A 118 8.49 -8.49 -3.70
N ILE A 119 9.20 -7.36 -3.67
CA ILE A 119 10.18 -7.04 -2.62
C ILE A 119 9.49 -6.98 -1.25
N ALA A 120 8.37 -6.27 -1.14
CA ALA A 120 7.62 -6.17 0.11
C ALA A 120 7.12 -7.55 0.60
N GLN A 121 6.67 -8.40 -0.32
CA GLN A 121 6.24 -9.76 0.01
C GLN A 121 7.40 -10.63 0.49
N GLN A 122 8.57 -10.52 -0.16
CA GLN A 122 9.77 -11.23 0.27
C GLN A 122 10.19 -10.79 1.67
N GLN A 123 10.27 -9.49 1.94
CA GLN A 123 10.62 -8.94 3.25
C GLN A 123 9.64 -9.39 4.34
N ALA A 124 8.33 -9.41 4.05
CA ALA A 124 7.34 -9.90 5.00
C ALA A 124 7.53 -11.40 5.30
N SER A 125 7.86 -12.21 4.29
CA SER A 125 8.12 -13.63 4.48
C SER A 125 9.39 -13.91 5.29
N GLU A 126 10.45 -13.13 5.07
CA GLU A 126 11.70 -13.22 5.82
C GLU A 126 11.51 -12.80 7.28
N ALA A 127 10.81 -11.69 7.53
CA ALA A 127 10.47 -11.24 8.88
C ALA A 127 9.62 -12.29 9.63
N SER A 128 8.69 -12.94 8.94
CA SER A 128 7.84 -14.01 9.51
C SER A 128 8.67 -15.23 9.91
N GLN A 129 9.63 -15.64 9.07
CA GLN A 129 10.55 -16.75 9.37
C GLN A 129 11.46 -16.43 10.54
N GLN A 130 11.99 -15.20 10.61
CA GLN A 130 12.82 -14.75 11.73
C GLN A 130 12.04 -14.73 13.05
N ALA A 131 10.81 -14.22 13.03
CA ALA A 131 9.94 -14.23 14.21
C ALA A 131 9.64 -15.66 14.69
N ALA A 132 9.35 -16.59 13.77
CA ALA A 132 9.14 -17.99 14.10
C ALA A 132 10.41 -18.63 14.71
N ALA A 133 11.59 -18.37 14.14
CA ALA A 133 12.86 -18.87 14.66
C ALA A 133 13.14 -18.36 16.10
N GLN A 134 12.87 -17.08 16.36
CA GLN A 134 13.01 -16.49 17.70
C GLN A 134 12.04 -17.13 18.71
N GLN A 135 10.81 -17.42 18.31
CA GLN A 135 9.84 -18.10 19.18
C GLN A 135 10.29 -19.52 19.55
N VAL A 136 10.86 -20.26 18.60
CA VAL A 136 11.41 -21.60 18.86
C VAL A 136 12.61 -21.51 19.81
N ALA A 137 13.52 -20.56 19.60
CA ALA A 137 14.66 -20.36 20.49
C ALA A 137 14.21 -20.03 21.92
N ALA A 138 13.28 -19.08 22.09
CA ALA A 138 12.73 -18.71 23.40
C ALA A 138 11.92 -19.84 24.07
N ALA A 139 11.29 -20.72 23.28
CA ALA A 139 10.65 -21.92 23.81
C ALA A 139 11.69 -22.94 24.32
N ASN A 140 12.76 -23.16 23.55
CA ASN A 140 13.84 -24.07 23.93
C ASN A 140 14.58 -23.60 25.18
N GLU A 141 14.87 -22.30 25.31
CA GLU A 141 15.47 -21.73 26.52
C GLU A 141 14.58 -21.92 27.76
N ARG A 142 13.27 -21.69 27.62
CA ARG A 142 12.32 -21.94 28.71
C ARG A 142 12.25 -23.42 29.10
N ALA A 143 12.30 -24.32 28.13
CA ALA A 143 12.34 -25.76 28.39
C ALA A 143 13.61 -26.14 29.16
N ALA A 144 14.78 -25.68 28.72
CA ALA A 144 16.06 -25.94 29.40
C ALA A 144 16.07 -25.40 30.84
N ASN A 145 15.56 -24.18 31.06
CA ASN A 145 15.45 -23.60 32.40
C ASN A 145 14.49 -24.39 33.30
N ALA A 146 13.38 -24.88 32.75
CA ALA A 146 12.44 -25.72 33.49
C ALA A 146 13.07 -27.07 33.87
N GLU A 147 13.82 -27.70 32.97
CA GLU A 147 14.56 -28.93 33.23
C GLU A 147 15.61 -28.74 34.33
N GLN A 148 16.40 -27.68 34.27
CA GLN A 148 17.38 -27.36 35.30
C GLN A 148 16.72 -27.11 36.66
N THR A 149 15.62 -26.35 36.69
CA THR A 149 14.87 -26.09 37.93
C THR A 149 14.30 -27.38 38.53
N ALA A 150 13.79 -28.28 37.69
CA ALA A 150 13.29 -29.57 38.13
C ALA A 150 14.40 -30.46 38.73
N GLN A 151 15.60 -30.46 38.13
CA GLN A 151 16.75 -31.19 38.67
C GLN A 151 17.18 -30.64 40.03
N THR A 152 17.27 -29.32 40.20
CA THR A 152 17.60 -28.70 41.50
C THR A 152 16.54 -29.03 42.55
N ALA A 153 15.24 -28.92 42.20
CA ALA A 153 14.17 -29.26 43.13
C ALA A 153 14.19 -30.74 43.56
N GLN A 154 14.59 -31.65 42.67
CA GLN A 154 14.79 -33.07 43.03
C GLN A 154 15.94 -33.26 44.02
N GLN A 155 17.06 -32.55 43.83
CA GLN A 155 18.21 -32.60 44.75
C GLN A 155 17.85 -32.02 46.13
N ASP A 156 17.16 -30.87 46.16
CA ASP A 156 16.70 -30.24 47.41
C ASP A 156 15.71 -31.15 48.16
N ALA A 157 14.78 -31.77 47.44
CA ALA A 157 13.85 -32.73 48.03
C ALA A 157 14.56 -33.97 48.59
N ALA A 158 15.61 -34.47 47.92
CA ALA A 158 16.42 -35.58 48.42
C ALA A 158 17.21 -35.17 49.68
N ALA A 159 17.82 -33.99 49.70
CA ALA A 159 18.53 -33.45 50.85
C ALA A 159 17.60 -33.25 52.06
N ALA A 160 16.39 -32.71 51.83
CA ALA A 160 15.38 -32.53 52.88
C ALA A 160 14.96 -33.88 53.50
N ARG A 161 14.80 -34.93 52.68
CA ARG A 161 14.51 -36.29 53.18
C ARG A 161 15.65 -36.86 54.02
N ALA A 162 16.89 -36.70 53.57
CA ALA A 162 18.07 -37.16 54.31
C ALA A 162 18.18 -36.45 55.67
N ASN A 163 17.98 -35.12 55.70
CA ASN A 163 17.99 -34.34 56.94
C ASN A 163 16.86 -34.75 57.88
N ALA A 164 15.66 -35.05 57.37
CA ALA A 164 14.54 -35.53 58.17
C ALA A 164 14.82 -36.91 58.78
N GLN A 165 15.48 -37.82 58.06
CA GLN A 165 15.89 -39.14 58.58
C GLN A 165 16.93 -39.00 59.70
N ALA A 166 17.96 -38.15 59.51
CA ALA A 166 18.97 -37.90 60.53
C ALA A 166 18.37 -37.29 61.82
N ALA A 167 17.33 -36.44 61.70
CA ALA A 167 16.63 -35.88 62.85
C ALA A 167 15.80 -36.92 63.64
N MET A 168 15.35 -38.02 63.01
CA MET A 168 14.62 -39.09 63.70
C MET A 168 15.54 -40.02 64.52
N GLU A 169 16.82 -40.14 64.14
CA GLU A 169 17.82 -40.90 64.90
C GLU A 169 18.33 -40.14 66.14
N GLN A 170 18.17 -38.81 66.18
CA GLN A 170 18.51 -37.95 67.33
C GLN A 170 17.31 -37.61 68.21
N LYS A 171 16.47 -38.58 68.57
CA LYS A 171 15.33 -38.31 69.46
C LYS A 171 15.72 -38.44 70.95
N PRO A 172 15.99 -37.35 71.70
CA PRO A 172 15.97 -37.42 73.16
C PRO A 172 14.51 -37.58 73.62
N ALA A 173 14.28 -38.53 74.53
CA ALA A 173 13.01 -38.68 75.23
C ALA A 173 12.74 -37.39 76.04
N MET A 174 11.85 -36.53 75.55
CA MET A 174 11.36 -35.39 76.30
C MET A 174 9.90 -35.63 76.67
N GLU A 175 9.66 -35.72 77.97
CA GLU A 175 8.33 -35.75 78.58
C GLU A 175 7.56 -34.48 78.19
N THR A 176 6.41 -34.65 77.55
CA THR A 176 5.55 -33.53 77.17
C THR A 176 4.59 -33.26 78.32
N THR A 177 4.85 -32.22 79.11
CA THR A 177 3.88 -31.73 80.09
C THR A 177 2.75 -31.00 79.36
N VAL A 178 1.56 -31.58 79.35
CA VAL A 178 0.36 -30.99 78.77
C VAL A 178 -0.24 -29.99 79.77
N THR A 179 -0.11 -28.69 79.51
CA THR A 179 -0.90 -27.66 80.20
C THR A 179 -2.14 -27.36 79.36
N THR A 180 -3.28 -27.94 79.73
CA THR A 180 -4.59 -27.60 79.17
C THR A 180 -5.10 -26.31 79.79
N GLN A 181 -5.07 -25.20 79.06
CA GLN A 181 -5.72 -23.96 79.47
C GLN A 181 -7.11 -23.87 78.82
N ASN A 182 -8.15 -24.05 79.63
CA ASN A 182 -9.54 -24.00 79.21
C ASN A 182 -10.05 -22.55 79.26
N THR A 183 -9.96 -21.82 78.15
CA THR A 183 -10.64 -20.52 78.00
C THR A 183 -11.98 -20.74 77.31
N GLY A 184 -13.07 -20.62 78.07
CA GLY A 184 -14.43 -20.62 77.55
C GLY A 184 -14.62 -19.51 76.52
N ARG A 185 -14.91 -19.89 75.27
CA ARG A 185 -15.30 -18.95 74.21
C ARG A 185 -16.83 -18.85 74.16
N VAL A 186 -17.33 -17.66 74.44
CA VAL A 186 -18.72 -17.27 74.19
C VAL A 186 -18.94 -17.21 72.67
N ALA A 187 -20.05 -17.78 72.19
CA ALA A 187 -20.36 -17.86 70.76
C ALA A 187 -20.60 -16.47 70.14
N ALA A 188 -19.75 -16.07 69.20
CA ALA A 188 -19.95 -14.86 68.41
C ALA A 188 -20.89 -15.14 67.23
N LYS A 189 -22.00 -14.38 67.14
CA LYS A 189 -22.95 -14.40 66.01
C LYS A 189 -22.23 -14.05 64.69
N LYS A 190 -22.39 -14.91 63.68
CA LYS A 190 -21.87 -14.72 62.32
C LYS A 190 -22.76 -13.73 61.55
N VAL A 191 -22.27 -12.52 61.31
CA VAL A 191 -22.89 -11.58 60.36
C VAL A 191 -22.25 -11.80 58.99
N VAL A 192 -23.02 -12.32 58.04
CA VAL A 192 -22.60 -12.41 56.63
C VAL A 192 -22.92 -11.07 55.96
N ARG A 193 -21.90 -10.30 55.58
CA ARG A 193 -22.05 -9.15 54.68
C ARG A 193 -21.70 -9.60 53.27
N THR A 194 -22.69 -9.65 52.38
CA THR A 194 -22.50 -9.80 50.94
C THR A 194 -21.90 -8.51 50.38
N ARG A 195 -20.67 -8.59 49.87
CA ARG A 195 -20.00 -7.48 49.17
C ARG A 195 -20.26 -7.61 47.68
N VAL A 196 -21.02 -6.68 47.10
CA VAL A 196 -21.13 -6.54 45.64
C VAL A 196 -19.84 -5.90 45.14
N VAL A 197 -19.06 -6.63 44.35
CA VAL A 197 -17.85 -6.12 43.69
C VAL A 197 -18.27 -5.46 42.38
N LYS A 198 -18.13 -4.14 42.29
CA LYS A 198 -18.22 -3.44 41.00
C LYS A 198 -16.91 -3.64 40.24
N LYS A 199 -17.00 -4.15 39.01
CA LYS A 199 -15.88 -4.31 38.06
C LYS A 199 -15.25 -2.94 37.77
N PRO A 200 -13.92 -2.77 37.92
CA PRO A 200 -13.25 -1.58 37.40
C PRO A 200 -13.05 -1.70 35.88
N VAL A 201 -13.41 -0.63 35.17
CA VAL A 201 -13.09 -0.42 33.74
C VAL A 201 -11.62 0.02 33.67
N PRO A 202 -10.79 -0.51 32.75
CA PRO A 202 -9.40 -0.09 32.63
C PRO A 202 -9.29 1.37 32.16
N ALA A 203 -8.54 2.16 32.92
CA ALA A 203 -8.18 3.54 32.59
C ALA A 203 -7.08 3.54 31.52
N ALA A 204 -7.25 4.38 30.50
CA ALA A 204 -6.25 4.61 29.46
C ALA A 204 -4.98 5.21 30.08
N THR A 205 -3.84 4.58 29.80
CA THR A 205 -2.52 5.08 30.21
C THR A 205 -1.95 5.93 29.08
N SER A 206 -1.75 7.22 29.32
CA SER A 206 -1.02 8.11 28.43
C SER A 206 0.44 8.18 28.90
N THR A 207 1.38 7.78 28.05
CA THR A 207 2.83 7.87 28.34
C THR A 207 3.37 9.19 27.78
N THR A 208 3.80 10.08 28.66
CA THR A 208 4.59 11.27 28.33
C THR A 208 6.07 10.94 28.52
N THR A 209 6.88 11.05 27.47
CA THR A 209 8.33 10.86 27.52
C THR A 209 9.02 12.22 27.57
N THR A 210 9.74 12.51 28.66
CA THR A 210 10.57 13.72 28.79
C THR A 210 12.00 13.36 28.42
N VAL A 211 12.54 14.00 27.37
CA VAL A 211 13.94 13.85 26.95
C VAL A 211 14.76 14.97 27.59
N THR A 212 15.69 14.60 28.46
CA THR A 212 16.68 15.53 29.02
C THR A 212 17.98 15.39 28.24
N GLN A 213 18.30 16.35 27.38
CA GLN A 213 19.64 16.47 26.79
C GLN A 213 20.55 17.22 27.78
N ARG A 214 21.64 16.59 28.21
CA ARG A 214 22.79 17.30 28.76
C ARG A 214 23.71 17.66 27.60
N VAL A 215 23.93 18.96 27.43
CA VAL A 215 24.96 19.50 26.54
C VAL A 215 26.26 19.57 27.37
N ASN A 216 27.31 18.93 26.85
CA ASN A 216 28.69 19.17 27.27
C ASN A 216 29.29 20.28 26.40
#